data_AF-A0A1Y3EIT7-F1
#
_entry.id   AF-A0A1Y3EIT7-F1
#
_cell.length_a   1.000
_cell.length_b   1.000
_cell.length_c   1.000
_cell.angle_alpha   90.00
_cell.angle_beta   90.00
_cell.angle_gamma   90.00
#
_symmetry.space_group_name_H-M   'P 1'
#
loop_
_entity.id
_entity.type
_entity.pdbx_description
1 polymer ?
#
loop_
_entity_poly.entity_id
_entity_poly.type
_entity_poly.pdbx_seq_one_letter_code
_entity_poly.pdbx_strand_id
1 'polypeptide(L)'
;LFFKWARDLFEGAFSIPAELANQFLDDPRGFFDRIDKMHDSQKLELLENVYHYLSDDRPATVEACVRWARLQFEQHFNFQIQQLLYSFPEDQLTAFGTKFWSGSKRCPHAIYFDSSNPEHRQFIFASAFLRAQMYAMKPIDDMDKVVELASEVKPPPFKPKIGLKIPTTDEEAAELAGATSDDDSRFQDLQLMLAKLKPDKTSRLVPIDFEKDDDTNHHMEFITAASNLRAENYKIEKADFMKTKQIAGRIIPAIATTTAAVAGLVGLEFYKVCAYANRFTSTNLERFKNSFMNLALPFFGFAEPIRTPVKKFYDKEWTLWDCLELKGE
;
A
#
# COMPACT_ATOMS: atom_id res chain seq x y z
N LEU A 1 6.85 3.57 -12.41
CA LEU A 1 5.79 2.53 -12.40
C LEU A 1 4.95 2.74 -11.15
N PHE A 2 3.62 2.65 -11.25
CA PHE A 2 2.68 3.05 -10.19
C PHE A 2 2.32 1.92 -9.22
N PHE A 3 3.26 1.03 -8.90
CA PHE A 3 2.95 -0.17 -8.11
C PHE A 3 2.61 0.12 -6.67
N LYS A 4 3.36 1.03 -6.03
CA LYS A 4 3.04 1.46 -4.66
C LYS A 4 1.63 2.02 -4.59
N TRP A 5 1.27 2.89 -5.53
CA TRP A 5 -0.08 3.42 -5.62
C TRP A 5 -1.14 2.33 -5.82
N ALA A 6 -0.90 1.35 -6.70
CA ALA A 6 -1.84 0.24 -6.92
C ALA A 6 -1.97 -0.66 -5.67
N ARG A 7 -0.88 -0.84 -4.92
CA ARG A 7 -0.87 -1.56 -3.65
C ARG A 7 -1.68 -0.83 -2.58
N ASP A 8 -1.45 0.47 -2.43
CA ASP A 8 -2.20 1.32 -1.51
C ASP A 8 -3.70 1.34 -1.89
N LEU A 9 -4.02 1.33 -3.19
CA LEU A 9 -5.40 1.22 -3.68
C LEU A 9 -6.03 -0.14 -3.33
N PHE A 10 -5.29 -1.25 -3.49
CA PHE A 10 -5.78 -2.57 -3.11
C PHE A 10 -6.10 -2.63 -1.62
N GLU A 11 -5.16 -2.21 -0.77
CA GLU A 11 -5.33 -2.22 0.70
C GLU A 11 -6.48 -1.31 1.12
N GLY A 12 -6.57 -0.12 0.53
CA GLY A 12 -7.64 0.85 0.77
C GLY A 12 -9.01 0.46 0.22
N ALA A 13 -9.10 -0.54 -0.65
CA ALA A 13 -10.37 -1.01 -1.22
C ALA A 13 -10.86 -2.34 -0.65
N PHE A 14 -9.96 -3.24 -0.24
CA PHE A 14 -10.29 -4.63 0.09
C PHE A 14 -9.83 -5.09 1.48
N SER A 15 -8.83 -4.45 2.07
CA SER A 15 -8.24 -4.88 3.35
C SER A 15 -8.67 -3.96 4.48
N ILE A 16 -8.20 -2.71 4.46
CA ILE A 16 -8.33 -1.74 5.56
C ILE A 16 -9.81 -1.44 5.88
N PRO A 17 -10.69 -1.11 4.91
CA PRO A 17 -12.08 -0.82 5.23
C PRO A 17 -12.83 -2.03 5.79
N ALA A 18 -12.51 -3.24 5.32
CA ALA A 18 -13.13 -4.47 5.80
C ALA A 18 -12.72 -4.78 7.25
N GLU A 19 -11.44 -4.58 7.60
CA GLU A 19 -10.97 -4.70 8.98
C GLU A 19 -11.64 -3.70 9.90
N LEU A 20 -11.66 -2.41 9.51
CA LEU A 20 -12.28 -1.35 10.30
C LEU A 20 -13.78 -1.58 10.50
N ALA A 21 -14.47 -2.01 9.44
CA ALA A 21 -15.88 -2.37 9.51
C ALA A 21 -16.10 -3.54 10.49
N ASN A 22 -15.27 -4.59 10.44
CA ASN A 22 -15.35 -5.70 11.38
C ASN A 22 -15.05 -5.29 12.82
N GLN A 23 -14.05 -4.42 13.05
CA GLN A 23 -13.76 -3.88 14.38
C GLN A 23 -14.94 -3.10 14.95
N PHE A 24 -15.64 -2.32 14.13
CA PHE A 24 -16.88 -1.65 14.51
C PHE A 24 -17.99 -2.66 14.84
N LEU A 25 -18.15 -3.72 14.04
CA LEU A 25 -19.15 -4.76 14.29
C LEU A 25 -18.87 -5.56 15.57
N ASP A 26 -17.60 -5.76 15.93
CA ASP A 26 -17.18 -6.50 17.13
C ASP A 26 -17.38 -5.70 18.42
N ASP A 27 -16.99 -4.43 18.42
CA ASP A 27 -17.11 -3.55 19.58
C ASP A 27 -17.43 -2.12 19.15
N PRO A 28 -18.72 -1.80 18.89
CA PRO A 28 -19.11 -0.46 18.47
C PRO A 28 -18.69 0.63 19.46
N ARG A 29 -18.76 0.36 20.77
CA ARG A 29 -18.44 1.36 21.81
C ARG A 29 -16.94 1.63 21.87
N GLY A 30 -16.13 0.58 22.00
CA GLY A 30 -14.68 0.75 22.02
C GLY A 30 -14.11 1.24 20.68
N PHE A 31 -14.81 0.99 19.56
CA PHE A 31 -14.47 1.59 18.27
C PHE A 31 -14.62 3.12 18.28
N PHE A 32 -15.77 3.64 18.73
CA PHE A 32 -15.96 5.09 18.85
C PHE A 32 -14.99 5.73 19.85
N ASP A 33 -14.75 5.10 21.01
CA ASP A 33 -13.78 5.59 22.01
C ASP A 33 -12.34 5.70 21.46
N ARG A 34 -11.97 4.84 20.51
CA ARG A 34 -10.67 4.91 19.82
C ARG A 34 -10.64 6.04 18.80
N ILE A 35 -11.71 6.20 18.02
CA ILE A 35 -11.80 7.25 17.00
C ILE A 35 -11.81 8.63 17.64
N ASP A 36 -12.51 8.83 18.75
CA ASP A 36 -12.57 10.13 19.44
C ASP A 36 -11.19 10.67 19.86
N LYS A 37 -10.19 9.79 20.00
CA LYS A 37 -8.80 10.14 20.33
C LYS A 37 -7.92 10.48 19.13
N MET A 38 -8.40 10.27 17.90
CA MET A 38 -7.66 10.60 16.67
C MET A 38 -7.74 12.10 16.35
N HIS A 39 -7.08 12.54 15.26
CA HIS A 39 -7.23 13.91 14.75
C HIS A 39 -8.55 14.04 13.97
N ASP A 40 -9.27 15.16 14.09
CA ASP A 40 -10.66 15.30 13.60
C ASP A 40 -10.83 15.02 12.10
N SER A 41 -9.89 15.47 11.26
CA SER A 41 -9.90 15.18 9.82
C SER A 41 -9.79 13.68 9.50
N GLN A 42 -9.04 12.92 10.30
CA GLN A 42 -8.92 11.46 10.14
C GLN A 42 -10.15 10.72 10.67
N LYS A 43 -10.81 11.26 11.71
CA LYS A 43 -12.02 10.66 12.30
C LYS A 43 -13.15 10.57 11.30
N LEU A 44 -13.43 11.68 10.61
CA LEU A 44 -14.53 11.74 9.64
C LEU A 44 -14.29 10.79 8.46
N GLU A 45 -13.11 10.84 7.85
CA GLU A 45 -12.77 9.98 6.73
C GLU A 45 -12.93 8.49 7.10
N LEU A 46 -12.50 8.12 8.30
CA LEU A 46 -12.60 6.75 8.78
C LEU A 46 -14.06 6.32 9.01
N LEU A 47 -14.88 7.16 9.67
CA LEU A 47 -16.30 6.86 9.89
C LEU A 47 -17.10 6.82 8.58
N GLU A 48 -16.84 7.73 7.65
CA GLU A 48 -17.47 7.72 6.32
C GLU A 48 -17.14 6.42 5.59
N ASN A 49 -15.86 6.02 5.58
CA ASN A 49 -15.44 4.76 4.96
C ASN A 49 -16.15 3.54 5.57
N VAL A 50 -16.24 3.45 6.90
CA VAL A 50 -16.94 2.34 7.57
C VAL A 50 -18.43 2.35 7.24
N TYR A 51 -19.07 3.52 7.28
CA TYR A 51 -20.48 3.64 6.96
C TYR A 51 -20.79 3.24 5.52
N HIS A 52 -20.00 3.72 4.55
CA HIS A 52 -20.16 3.34 3.15
C HIS A 52 -20.04 1.83 2.95
N TYR A 53 -19.04 1.18 3.55
CA TYR A 53 -18.83 -0.27 3.38
C TYR A 53 -19.89 -1.14 4.07
N LEU A 54 -20.52 -0.64 5.13
CA LEU A 54 -21.58 -1.35 5.85
C LEU A 54 -22.99 -1.04 5.35
N SER A 55 -23.21 0.11 4.73
CA SER A 55 -24.52 0.62 4.29
C SER A 55 -24.54 0.91 2.78
N ASP A 56 -24.07 2.08 2.36
CA ASP A 56 -24.37 2.64 1.04
C ASP A 56 -23.77 1.85 -0.12
N ASP A 57 -22.53 1.38 0.04
CA ASP A 57 -21.77 0.64 -0.97
C ASP A 57 -21.80 -0.87 -0.74
N ARG A 58 -22.65 -1.35 0.18
CA ARG A 58 -22.80 -2.79 0.43
C ARG A 58 -23.54 -3.42 -0.76
N PRO A 59 -22.91 -4.35 -1.51
CA PRO A 59 -23.55 -4.98 -2.65
C PRO A 59 -24.67 -5.92 -2.19
N ALA A 60 -25.85 -5.80 -2.80
CA ALA A 60 -26.94 -6.75 -2.61
C ALA A 60 -26.80 -8.00 -3.49
N THR A 61 -26.12 -7.87 -4.64
CA THR A 61 -25.87 -8.95 -5.59
C THR A 61 -24.46 -8.86 -6.16
N VAL A 62 -23.99 -9.92 -6.82
CA VAL A 62 -22.64 -9.97 -7.41
C VAL A 62 -22.51 -9.00 -8.59
N GLU A 63 -23.60 -8.74 -9.31
CA GLU A 63 -23.65 -7.72 -10.37
C GLU A 63 -23.44 -6.31 -9.81
N ALA A 64 -23.84 -6.05 -8.56
CA ALA A 64 -23.55 -4.78 -7.90
C ALA A 64 -22.04 -4.59 -7.64
N CYS A 65 -21.28 -5.68 -7.44
CA CYS A 65 -19.81 -5.63 -7.37
C CYS A 65 -19.20 -5.21 -8.71
N VAL A 66 -19.77 -5.67 -9.83
CA VAL A 66 -19.35 -5.25 -11.19
C VAL A 66 -19.63 -3.76 -11.40
N ARG A 67 -20.81 -3.29 -11.00
CA ARG A 67 -21.15 -1.86 -11.03
C ARG A 67 -20.17 -1.04 -10.20
N TRP A 68 -19.84 -1.48 -9.00
CA TRP A 68 -18.84 -0.83 -8.15
C TRP A 68 -17.48 -0.76 -8.85
N ALA A 69 -16.98 -1.87 -9.40
CA ALA A 69 -15.71 -1.90 -10.11
C ALA A 69 -15.68 -0.91 -11.29
N ARG A 70 -16.79 -0.84 -12.04
CA ARG A 70 -16.94 0.11 -13.15
C ARG A 70 -16.89 1.58 -12.70
N LEU A 71 -17.48 1.89 -11.55
CA LEU A 71 -17.41 3.23 -10.95
C LEU A 71 -16.02 3.54 -10.40
N GLN A 72 -15.32 2.56 -9.82
CA GLN A 72 -13.93 2.74 -9.37
C GLN A 72 -12.99 3.04 -10.55
N PHE A 73 -13.20 2.38 -11.71
CA PHE A 73 -12.46 2.70 -12.92
C PHE A 73 -12.62 4.19 -13.29
N GLU A 74 -13.86 4.68 -13.35
CA GLU A 74 -14.10 6.10 -13.63
C GLU A 74 -13.48 6.99 -12.58
N GLN A 75 -13.65 6.67 -11.31
CA GLN A 75 -13.15 7.48 -10.21
C GLN A 75 -11.64 7.69 -10.31
N HIS A 76 -10.87 6.61 -10.50
CA HIS A 76 -9.41 6.66 -10.44
C HIS A 76 -8.72 7.06 -11.74
N PHE A 77 -9.23 6.60 -12.89
CA PHE A 77 -8.55 6.79 -14.17
C PHE A 77 -9.19 7.88 -15.04
N ASN A 78 -10.37 8.36 -14.65
CA ASN A 78 -11.09 9.41 -15.35
C ASN A 78 -11.31 10.65 -14.48
N PHE A 79 -12.19 10.58 -13.47
CA PHE A 79 -12.65 11.74 -12.68
C PHE A 79 -11.55 12.40 -11.86
N GLN A 80 -10.69 11.62 -11.18
CA GLN A 80 -9.54 12.18 -10.47
C GLN A 80 -8.58 12.90 -11.42
N ILE A 81 -8.40 12.37 -12.64
CA ILE A 81 -7.53 12.98 -13.65
C ILE A 81 -8.17 14.25 -14.23
N GLN A 82 -9.46 14.23 -14.54
CA GLN A 82 -10.19 15.43 -14.98
C GLN A 82 -10.19 16.52 -13.90
N GLN A 83 -10.36 16.15 -12.63
CA GLN A 83 -10.26 17.10 -11.52
C GLN A 83 -8.85 17.69 -11.40
N LEU A 84 -7.82 16.86 -11.58
CA LEU A 84 -6.43 17.32 -11.56
C LEU A 84 -6.14 18.30 -12.72
N LEU A 85 -6.64 18.01 -13.93
CA LEU A 85 -6.51 18.89 -15.09
C LEU A 85 -7.36 20.16 -14.99
N TYR A 86 -8.49 20.11 -14.28
CA TYR A 86 -9.29 21.29 -13.97
C TYR A 86 -8.55 22.22 -12.99
N SER A 87 -7.93 21.65 -11.96
CA SER A 87 -7.11 22.40 -11.00
C SER A 87 -5.79 22.88 -11.61
N PHE A 88 -5.20 22.09 -12.52
CA PHE A 88 -3.96 22.43 -13.23
C PHE A 88 -4.07 22.21 -14.75
N PRO A 89 -4.55 23.22 -15.50
CA PRO A 89 -4.67 23.13 -16.96
C PRO A 89 -3.35 22.77 -17.65
N GLU A 90 -3.44 22.14 -18.82
CA GLU A 90 -2.26 21.64 -19.55
C GLU A 90 -1.26 22.75 -19.92
N ASP A 91 -1.76 23.95 -20.15
CA ASP A 91 -1.02 25.15 -20.55
C ASP A 91 -0.62 26.03 -19.36
N GLN A 92 -0.93 25.64 -18.12
CA GLN A 92 -0.62 26.42 -16.94
C GLN A 92 0.88 26.69 -16.80
N LEU A 93 1.22 27.94 -16.53
CA LEU A 93 2.57 28.39 -16.22
C LEU A 93 2.76 28.52 -14.71
N THR A 94 3.96 28.21 -14.25
CA THR A 94 4.41 28.50 -12.88
C THR A 94 4.66 30.00 -12.71
N ALA A 95 4.86 30.46 -11.47
CA ALA A 95 5.23 31.85 -11.18
C ALA A 95 6.50 32.31 -11.92
N PHE A 96 7.35 31.37 -12.36
CA PHE A 96 8.59 31.63 -13.09
C PHE A 96 8.42 31.55 -14.62
N GLY A 97 7.20 31.43 -15.13
CA GLY A 97 6.90 31.40 -16.57
C GLY A 97 7.21 30.07 -17.28
N THR A 98 7.61 29.03 -16.56
CA THR A 98 7.80 27.67 -17.10
C THR A 98 6.49 26.87 -17.04
N LYS A 99 6.29 25.91 -17.94
CA LYS A 99 5.09 25.04 -17.91
C LYS A 99 5.05 24.24 -16.60
N PHE A 100 3.90 24.23 -15.93
CA PHE A 100 3.66 23.44 -14.72
C PHE A 100 3.94 21.95 -14.96
N TRP A 101 3.46 21.43 -16.09
CA TRP A 101 3.72 20.06 -16.54
C TRP A 101 5.04 19.96 -17.30
N SER A 102 6.15 19.99 -16.56
CA SER A 102 7.50 19.81 -17.12
C SER A 102 8.42 19.02 -16.19
N GLY A 103 9.52 18.49 -16.73
CA GLY A 103 10.50 17.71 -15.97
C GLY A 103 9.91 16.43 -15.37
N SER A 104 9.79 16.37 -14.05
CA SER A 104 9.23 15.24 -13.30
C SER A 104 7.69 15.21 -13.30
N LYS A 105 7.02 16.32 -13.65
CA LYS A 105 5.55 16.42 -13.69
C LYS A 105 5.04 16.15 -15.10
N ARG A 106 4.60 14.93 -15.36
CA ARG A 106 3.98 14.54 -16.63
C ARG A 106 2.51 14.92 -16.65
N CYS A 107 2.08 15.62 -17.70
CA CYS A 107 0.68 15.96 -17.89
C CYS A 107 -0.14 14.69 -18.14
N PRO A 108 -1.12 14.37 -17.28
CA PRO A 108 -1.94 13.18 -17.46
C PRO A 108 -3.03 13.39 -18.51
N HIS A 109 -3.67 12.32 -18.94
CA HIS A 109 -4.93 12.38 -19.67
C HIS A 109 -5.94 11.42 -19.05
N ALA A 110 -7.21 11.77 -19.12
CA ALA A 110 -8.30 10.89 -18.71
C ALA A 110 -8.37 9.66 -19.63
N ILE A 111 -8.71 8.51 -19.06
CA ILE A 111 -8.99 7.28 -19.81
C ILE A 111 -10.48 6.98 -19.71
N TYR A 112 -11.06 6.57 -20.83
CA TYR A 112 -12.45 6.15 -20.91
C TYR A 112 -12.50 4.63 -21.01
N PHE A 113 -13.46 4.03 -20.31
CA PHE A 113 -13.63 2.58 -20.33
C PHE A 113 -13.92 2.08 -21.75
N ASP A 114 -13.32 0.94 -22.06
CA ASP A 114 -13.41 0.26 -23.35
C ASP A 114 -13.41 -1.23 -23.06
N SER A 115 -14.48 -1.92 -23.45
CA SER A 115 -14.66 -3.35 -23.22
C SER A 115 -13.76 -4.21 -24.09
N SER A 116 -13.12 -3.65 -25.12
CA SER A 116 -12.16 -4.37 -25.97
C SER A 116 -10.73 -4.30 -25.45
N ASN A 117 -10.42 -3.33 -24.57
CA ASN A 117 -9.09 -3.13 -24.04
C ASN A 117 -8.77 -4.17 -22.94
N PRO A 118 -7.71 -5.00 -23.10
CA PRO A 118 -7.39 -6.06 -22.14
C PRO A 118 -7.17 -5.58 -20.71
N GLU A 119 -6.46 -4.47 -20.50
CA GLU A 119 -6.20 -3.92 -19.17
C GLU A 119 -7.45 -3.38 -18.49
N HIS A 120 -8.37 -2.80 -19.28
CA HIS A 120 -9.66 -2.33 -18.76
C HIS A 120 -10.49 -3.52 -18.29
N ARG A 121 -10.59 -4.56 -19.11
CA ARG A 121 -11.29 -5.81 -18.79
C ARG A 121 -10.71 -6.46 -17.53
N GLN A 122 -9.38 -6.55 -17.44
CA GLN A 122 -8.69 -7.16 -16.31
C GLN A 122 -8.94 -6.39 -15.00
N PHE A 123 -8.88 -5.05 -15.04
CA PHE A 123 -9.15 -4.23 -13.86
C PHE A 123 -10.57 -4.44 -13.36
N ILE A 124 -11.57 -4.39 -14.25
CA ILE A 124 -12.98 -4.59 -13.86
C ILE A 124 -13.20 -5.98 -13.29
N PHE A 125 -12.68 -7.01 -13.96
CA PHE A 125 -12.81 -8.40 -13.52
C PHE A 125 -12.22 -8.62 -12.13
N ALA A 126 -10.94 -8.30 -11.94
CA ALA A 126 -10.26 -8.51 -10.66
C ALA A 126 -10.90 -7.67 -9.54
N SER A 127 -11.28 -6.42 -9.82
CA SER A 127 -11.94 -5.55 -8.83
C SER A 127 -13.28 -6.12 -8.38
N ALA A 128 -14.12 -6.59 -9.32
CA ALA A 128 -15.42 -7.15 -9.02
C ALA A 128 -15.31 -8.50 -8.28
N PHE A 129 -14.34 -9.32 -8.66
CA PHE A 129 -14.05 -10.60 -8.03
C PHE A 129 -13.65 -10.41 -6.56
N LEU A 130 -12.68 -9.53 -6.30
CA LEU A 130 -12.20 -9.22 -4.95
C LEU A 130 -13.30 -8.56 -4.11
N ARG A 131 -14.09 -7.65 -4.71
CA ARG A 131 -15.24 -7.05 -4.00
C ARG A 131 -16.25 -8.10 -3.57
N ALA A 132 -16.57 -9.07 -4.43
CA ALA A 132 -17.49 -10.15 -4.08
C ALA A 132 -16.94 -11.04 -2.95
N GLN A 133 -15.65 -11.43 -3.02
CA GLN A 133 -15.00 -12.20 -1.96
C GLN A 133 -15.02 -11.46 -0.62
N MET A 134 -14.75 -10.15 -0.62
CA MET A 134 -14.75 -9.32 0.59
C MET A 134 -16.11 -9.30 1.29
N TYR A 135 -17.22 -9.40 0.54
CA TYR A 135 -18.57 -9.53 1.10
C TYR A 135 -19.04 -10.98 1.27
N ALA A 136 -18.12 -11.96 1.19
CA ALA A 136 -18.40 -13.39 1.27
C ALA A 136 -19.44 -13.89 0.24
N MET A 137 -19.49 -13.23 -0.92
CA MET A 137 -20.33 -13.63 -2.06
C MET A 137 -19.53 -14.47 -3.04
N LYS A 138 -20.21 -15.38 -3.76
CA LYS A 138 -19.56 -16.15 -4.83
C LYS A 138 -19.31 -15.22 -6.03
N PRO A 139 -18.05 -14.97 -6.44
CA PRO A 139 -17.75 -14.10 -7.57
C PRO A 139 -18.22 -14.70 -8.91
N ILE A 140 -18.42 -13.84 -9.91
CA ILE A 140 -18.61 -14.26 -11.30
C ILE A 140 -17.23 -14.53 -11.88
N ASP A 141 -16.89 -15.81 -12.03
CA ASP A 141 -15.64 -16.28 -12.62
C ASP A 141 -15.76 -16.43 -14.14
N ASP A 142 -16.21 -15.35 -14.79
CA ASP A 142 -16.34 -15.24 -16.25
C ASP A 142 -16.07 -13.79 -16.64
N MET A 143 -14.90 -13.54 -17.22
CA MET A 143 -14.45 -12.21 -17.60
C MET A 143 -15.36 -11.57 -18.65
N ASP A 144 -15.85 -12.33 -19.61
CA ASP A 144 -16.69 -11.81 -20.68
C ASP A 144 -18.03 -11.34 -20.13
N LYS A 145 -18.65 -12.16 -19.28
CA LYS A 145 -19.90 -11.80 -18.60
C LYS A 145 -19.74 -10.57 -17.71
N VAL A 146 -18.63 -10.46 -16.97
CA VAL A 146 -18.35 -9.30 -16.13
C VAL A 146 -18.19 -8.03 -16.97
N VAL A 147 -17.50 -8.11 -18.09
CA VAL A 147 -17.27 -6.96 -18.98
C VAL A 147 -18.56 -6.52 -19.69
N GLU A 148 -19.42 -7.48 -20.07
CA GLU A 148 -20.75 -7.20 -20.62
C GLU A 148 -21.59 -6.39 -19.62
N LEU A 149 -21.71 -6.89 -18.38
CA LEU A 149 -22.42 -6.19 -17.30
C LEU A 149 -21.82 -4.80 -17.01
N ALA A 150 -20.49 -4.68 -17.05
CA ALA A 150 -19.82 -3.40 -16.83
C ALA A 150 -20.07 -2.38 -17.95
N SER A 151 -20.31 -2.85 -19.17
CA SER A 151 -20.61 -2.00 -20.33
C SER A 151 -22.03 -1.41 -20.27
N GLU A 152 -22.96 -2.09 -19.60
CA GLU A 152 -24.32 -1.60 -19.38
C GLU A 152 -24.41 -0.49 -18.32
N VAL A 153 -23.44 -0.46 -17.41
CA VAL A 153 -23.37 0.52 -16.33
C VAL A 153 -23.05 1.90 -16.92
N LYS A 154 -23.94 2.86 -16.67
CA LYS A 154 -23.78 4.27 -17.06
C LYS A 154 -23.29 5.08 -15.86
N PRO A 155 -22.00 5.46 -15.81
CA PRO A 155 -21.48 6.30 -14.74
C PRO A 155 -22.09 7.71 -14.79
N PRO A 156 -22.20 8.39 -13.64
CA PRO A 156 -22.60 9.80 -13.64
C PRO A 156 -21.56 10.65 -14.39
N PRO A 157 -21.97 11.74 -15.04
CA PRO A 157 -21.03 12.64 -15.69
C PRO A 157 -20.12 13.33 -14.66
N PHE A 158 -18.85 13.52 -15.00
CA PHE A 158 -17.92 14.26 -14.17
C PHE A 158 -18.38 15.71 -13.99
N LYS A 159 -18.32 16.19 -12.74
CA LYS A 159 -18.55 17.60 -12.39
C LYS A 159 -17.37 18.08 -11.55
N PRO A 160 -16.59 19.06 -12.01
CA PRO A 160 -15.42 19.53 -11.26
C PRO A 160 -15.84 20.19 -9.94
N LYS A 161 -15.15 19.83 -8.86
CA LYS A 161 -15.27 20.50 -7.56
C LYS A 161 -14.49 21.80 -7.62
N ILE A 162 -15.21 22.92 -7.60
CA ILE A 162 -14.62 24.27 -7.61
C ILE A 162 -14.01 24.55 -6.23
N GLY A 163 -12.78 25.08 -6.20
CA GLY A 163 -12.10 25.45 -4.96
C GLY A 163 -11.37 24.32 -4.24
N LEU A 164 -11.32 23.11 -4.81
CA LEU A 164 -10.50 22.02 -4.27
C LEU A 164 -9.00 22.38 -4.43
N LYS A 165 -8.32 22.62 -3.32
CA LYS A 165 -6.86 22.81 -3.28
C LYS A 165 -6.18 21.45 -3.32
N ILE A 166 -5.47 21.18 -4.40
CA ILE A 166 -4.61 20.00 -4.53
C ILE A 166 -3.20 20.43 -4.16
N PRO A 167 -2.59 19.85 -3.10
CA PRO A 167 -1.25 20.22 -2.70
C PRO A 167 -0.23 19.85 -3.78
N THR A 168 0.72 20.74 -4.03
CA THR A 168 1.77 20.54 -5.04
C THR A 168 3.12 20.15 -4.43
N THR A 169 3.25 20.26 -3.11
CA THR A 169 4.38 19.78 -2.29
C THR A 169 3.89 19.04 -1.05
N ASP A 170 4.79 18.27 -0.43
CA ASP A 170 4.50 17.54 0.80
C ASP A 170 4.22 18.49 1.97
N GLU A 171 4.85 19.68 1.99
CA GLU A 171 4.57 20.71 3.01
C GLU A 171 3.15 21.27 2.88
N GLU A 172 2.71 21.61 1.66
CA GLU A 172 1.34 22.08 1.41
C GLU A 172 0.29 21.02 1.80
N ALA A 173 0.61 19.74 1.59
CA ALA A 173 -0.27 18.63 1.98
C ALA A 173 -0.44 18.54 3.51
N ALA A 174 0.65 18.75 4.27
CA ALA A 174 0.61 18.75 5.73
C ALA A 174 -0.18 19.92 6.30
N GLU A 175 -0.07 21.12 5.70
CA GLU A 175 -0.82 22.31 6.12
C GLU A 175 -2.33 22.18 5.87
N LEU A 176 -2.72 21.59 4.74
CA LEU A 176 -4.13 21.40 4.38
C LEU A 176 -4.87 20.42 5.32
N ALA A 177 -4.14 19.47 5.91
CA ALA A 177 -4.70 18.43 6.78
C ALA A 177 -5.15 18.94 8.17
N GLY A 178 -4.76 20.16 8.55
CA GLY A 178 -5.02 20.77 9.86
C GLY A 178 -6.14 21.81 9.90
N ALA A 179 -6.86 22.05 8.80
CA ALA A 179 -7.82 23.15 8.69
C ALA A 179 -9.25 22.69 8.37
N THR A 180 -10.02 22.26 9.38
CA THR A 180 -11.48 22.12 9.25
C THR A 180 -12.19 22.47 10.56
N SER A 181 -13.21 23.35 10.47
CA SER A 181 -13.99 23.88 11.61
C SER A 181 -15.48 23.54 11.52
N ASP A 182 -15.88 22.62 10.63
CA ASP A 182 -17.27 22.21 10.37
C ASP A 182 -17.51 20.70 10.52
N ASP A 183 -16.50 19.99 11.07
CA ASP A 183 -16.43 18.53 11.09
C ASP A 183 -17.25 17.89 12.22
N ASP A 184 -17.49 18.62 13.32
CA ASP A 184 -18.13 18.08 14.52
C ASP A 184 -19.60 17.68 14.31
N SER A 185 -20.36 18.43 13.50
CA SER A 185 -21.78 18.15 13.25
C SER A 185 -21.97 16.89 12.40
N ARG A 186 -21.19 16.78 11.33
CA ARG A 186 -21.18 15.63 10.42
C ARG A 186 -20.68 14.36 11.10
N PHE A 187 -19.75 14.50 12.03
CA PHE A 187 -19.27 13.41 12.86
C PHE A 187 -20.39 12.82 13.72
N GLN A 188 -21.15 13.66 14.42
CA GLN A 188 -22.30 13.22 15.23
C GLN A 188 -23.38 12.54 14.37
N ASP A 189 -23.65 13.07 13.18
CA ASP A 189 -24.59 12.48 12.24
C ASP A 189 -24.15 11.07 11.80
N LEU A 190 -22.87 10.89 11.47
CA LEU A 190 -22.31 9.58 11.10
C LEU A 190 -22.35 8.59 12.27
N GLN A 191 -22.05 9.03 13.49
CA GLN A 191 -22.20 8.20 14.69
C GLN A 191 -23.64 7.72 14.85
N LEU A 192 -24.63 8.59 14.66
CA LEU A 192 -26.04 8.24 14.72
C LEU A 192 -26.46 7.28 13.59
N MET A 193 -25.95 7.47 12.38
CA MET A 193 -26.22 6.58 11.24
C MET A 193 -25.61 5.19 11.47
N LEU A 194 -24.37 5.12 11.95
CA LEU A 194 -23.70 3.87 12.31
C LEU A 194 -24.37 3.18 13.49
N ALA A 195 -24.82 3.92 14.51
CA ALA A 195 -25.56 3.36 15.64
C ALA A 195 -26.94 2.79 15.25
N LYS A 196 -27.53 3.27 14.14
CA LYS A 196 -28.77 2.70 13.57
C LYS A 196 -28.52 1.40 12.81
N LEU A 197 -27.31 1.15 12.32
CA LEU A 197 -26.95 -0.17 11.82
C LEU A 197 -27.05 -1.14 12.99
N LYS A 198 -27.72 -2.28 12.78
CA LYS A 198 -27.84 -3.33 13.79
C LYS A 198 -26.64 -4.25 13.65
N PRO A 199 -25.55 -4.08 14.44
CA PRO A 199 -24.29 -4.79 14.18
C PRO A 199 -24.49 -6.31 14.25
N ASP A 200 -25.32 -6.76 15.19
CA ASP A 200 -25.71 -8.17 15.38
C ASP A 200 -26.40 -8.83 14.17
N LYS A 201 -26.94 -8.03 13.24
CA LYS A 201 -27.63 -8.51 12.04
C LYS A 201 -26.84 -8.24 10.76
N THR A 202 -25.74 -7.51 10.85
CA THR A 202 -24.91 -7.17 9.70
C THR A 202 -23.83 -8.21 9.52
N SER A 203 -23.79 -8.87 8.36
CA SER A 203 -22.76 -9.88 8.10
C SER A 203 -21.38 -9.24 8.01
N ARG A 204 -20.41 -9.91 8.65
CA ARG A 204 -18.99 -9.56 8.62
C ARG A 204 -18.46 -9.49 7.19
N LEU A 205 -17.43 -8.68 7.01
CA LEU A 205 -16.64 -8.64 5.79
C LEU A 205 -15.45 -9.60 5.94
N VAL A 206 -14.88 -10.02 4.82
CA VAL A 206 -13.66 -10.82 4.74
C VAL A 206 -12.55 -9.89 4.23
N PRO A 207 -11.69 -9.36 5.10
CA PRO A 207 -10.54 -8.58 4.65
C PRO A 207 -9.66 -9.43 3.74
N ILE A 208 -9.21 -8.83 2.64
CA ILE A 208 -8.36 -9.52 1.68
C ILE A 208 -6.91 -9.18 1.97
N ASP A 209 -6.18 -10.11 2.55
CA ASP A 209 -4.74 -10.02 2.71
C ASP A 209 -4.04 -10.29 1.39
N PHE A 210 -3.04 -9.48 1.08
CA PHE A 210 -2.33 -9.64 -0.18
C PHE A 210 -1.34 -10.78 -0.14
N GLU A 211 -1.67 -11.79 -0.92
CA GLU A 211 -0.75 -12.84 -1.31
C GLU A 211 -0.31 -12.64 -2.77
N LYS A 212 1.01 -12.61 -2.99
CA LYS A 212 1.66 -12.41 -4.29
C LYS A 212 1.99 -13.72 -4.99
N ASP A 213 2.14 -14.81 -4.23
CA ASP A 213 2.64 -16.11 -4.72
C ASP A 213 1.51 -17.08 -5.11
N ASP A 214 0.26 -16.67 -4.93
CA ASP A 214 -0.93 -17.37 -5.40
C ASP A 214 -1.54 -16.64 -6.60
N ASP A 215 -1.43 -17.25 -7.77
CA ASP A 215 -1.92 -16.67 -9.03
C ASP A 215 -3.43 -16.89 -9.23
N THR A 216 -4.13 -17.57 -8.32
CA THR A 216 -5.58 -17.86 -8.42
C THR A 216 -6.47 -16.88 -7.66
N ASN A 217 -5.89 -16.01 -6.84
CA ASN A 217 -6.63 -15.05 -6.00
C ASN A 217 -6.87 -13.69 -6.69
N HIS A 218 -6.37 -13.50 -7.91
CA HIS A 218 -6.49 -12.26 -8.69
C HIS A 218 -5.90 -10.99 -8.04
N HIS A 219 -5.10 -11.11 -6.98
CA HIS A 219 -4.44 -9.97 -6.32
C HIS A 219 -3.45 -9.29 -7.27
N MET A 220 -2.53 -10.08 -7.82
CA MET A 220 -1.50 -9.58 -8.73
C MET A 220 -2.09 -9.05 -10.03
N GLU A 221 -3.20 -9.62 -10.48
CA GLU A 221 -3.92 -9.16 -11.66
C GLU A 221 -4.53 -7.76 -11.45
N PHE A 222 -5.18 -7.54 -10.29
CA PHE A 222 -5.66 -6.21 -9.89
C PHE A 222 -4.51 -5.19 -9.85
N ILE A 223 -3.42 -5.52 -9.15
CA ILE A 223 -2.25 -4.62 -8.99
C ILE A 223 -1.66 -4.27 -10.36
N THR A 224 -1.51 -5.25 -11.24
CA THR A 224 -0.95 -5.06 -12.58
C THR A 224 -1.86 -4.17 -13.42
N ALA A 225 -3.15 -4.47 -13.48
CA ALA A 225 -4.11 -3.69 -14.27
C ALA A 225 -4.22 -2.25 -13.75
N ALA A 226 -4.38 -2.06 -12.43
CA ALA A 226 -4.45 -0.73 -11.82
C ALA A 226 -3.17 0.10 -12.06
N SER A 227 -2.00 -0.53 -11.93
CA SER A 227 -0.71 0.14 -12.17
C SER A 227 -0.53 0.55 -13.63
N ASN A 228 -0.89 -0.34 -14.56
CA ASN A 228 -0.78 -0.08 -16.00
C ASN A 228 -1.77 0.97 -16.49
N LEU A 229 -3.01 0.98 -15.98
CA LEU A 229 -4.00 2.02 -16.26
C LEU A 229 -3.52 3.39 -15.80
N ARG A 230 -2.97 3.48 -14.58
CA ARG A 230 -2.38 4.75 -14.12
C ARG A 230 -1.12 5.11 -14.90
N ALA A 231 -0.30 4.13 -15.30
CA ALA A 231 0.84 4.38 -16.17
C ALA A 231 0.39 5.00 -17.50
N GLU A 232 -0.70 4.48 -18.08
CA GLU A 232 -1.33 5.02 -19.28
C GLU A 232 -1.78 6.48 -19.08
N ASN A 233 -2.47 6.81 -17.97
CA ASN A 233 -2.88 8.20 -17.70
C ASN A 233 -1.70 9.17 -17.83
N TYR A 234 -0.52 8.80 -17.34
CA TYR A 234 0.69 9.65 -17.35
C TYR A 234 1.65 9.37 -18.51
N LYS A 235 1.23 8.61 -19.52
CA LYS A 235 2.02 8.25 -20.71
C LYS A 235 3.37 7.61 -20.32
N ILE A 236 3.32 6.70 -19.34
CA ILE A 236 4.43 5.89 -18.86
C ILE A 236 4.31 4.49 -19.47
N GLU A 237 5.44 3.90 -19.82
CA GLU A 237 5.49 2.52 -20.33
C GLU A 237 4.91 1.54 -19.30
N LYS A 238 4.02 0.68 -19.79
CA LYS A 238 3.37 -0.37 -19.00
C LYS A 238 4.40 -1.42 -18.58
N ALA A 239 4.13 -2.13 -17.49
CA ALA A 239 4.93 -3.26 -17.07
C ALA A 239 4.16 -4.56 -17.30
N ASP A 240 4.89 -5.62 -17.64
CA ASP A 240 4.32 -6.96 -17.67
C ASP A 240 4.02 -7.46 -16.25
N PHE A 241 3.25 -8.54 -16.17
CA PHE A 241 2.87 -9.16 -14.91
C PHE A 241 4.08 -9.58 -14.07
N MET A 242 5.14 -10.11 -14.70
CA MET A 242 6.32 -10.62 -13.99
C MET A 242 7.14 -9.49 -13.34
N LYS A 243 7.39 -8.39 -14.07
CA LYS A 243 8.04 -7.18 -13.56
C LYS A 243 7.20 -6.54 -12.47
N THR A 244 5.87 -6.59 -12.61
CA THR A 244 4.94 -6.13 -11.58
C THR A 244 5.04 -6.97 -10.31
N LYS A 245 5.05 -8.31 -10.43
CA LYS A 245 5.20 -9.25 -9.30
C LYS A 245 6.52 -9.03 -8.56
N GLN A 246 7.62 -8.84 -9.29
CA GLN A 246 8.92 -8.52 -8.69
C GLN A 246 8.90 -7.24 -7.84
N ILE A 247 8.30 -6.16 -8.36
CA ILE A 247 8.32 -4.85 -7.70
C ILE A 247 7.27 -4.75 -6.59
N ALA A 248 6.03 -5.19 -6.84
CA ALA A 248 4.93 -5.14 -5.88
C ALA A 248 5.15 -6.07 -4.69
N GLY A 249 5.73 -7.25 -4.94
CA GLY A 249 6.05 -8.24 -3.91
C GLY A 249 7.27 -7.92 -3.06
N ARG A 250 7.98 -6.80 -3.34
CA ARG A 250 9.31 -6.49 -2.79
C ARG A 250 10.24 -7.72 -2.85
N ILE A 251 10.20 -8.44 -3.97
CA ILE A 251 10.95 -9.70 -4.10
C ILE A 251 12.43 -9.37 -4.05
N ILE A 252 13.13 -9.92 -3.06
CA ILE A 252 14.59 -9.87 -2.99
C ILE A 252 15.09 -10.97 -3.92
N PRO A 253 15.75 -10.64 -5.05
CA PRO A 253 16.27 -11.65 -5.96
C PRO A 253 17.30 -12.51 -5.22
N ALA A 254 17.12 -13.82 -5.25
CA ALA A 254 18.00 -14.78 -4.61
C ALA A 254 18.33 -15.92 -5.57
N ILE A 255 19.57 -16.39 -5.52
CA ILE A 255 20.04 -17.53 -6.30
C ILE A 255 20.94 -18.39 -5.41
N ALA A 256 20.84 -19.71 -5.58
CA ALA A 256 21.53 -20.68 -4.72
C ALA A 256 23.07 -20.50 -4.69
N THR A 257 23.67 -19.99 -5.77
CA THR A 257 25.11 -19.77 -5.87
C THR A 257 25.62 -18.74 -4.86
N THR A 258 24.95 -17.59 -4.73
CA THR A 258 25.28 -16.57 -3.72
C THR A 258 25.04 -17.12 -2.32
N THR A 259 23.94 -17.83 -2.09
CA THR A 259 23.64 -18.45 -0.78
C THR A 259 24.70 -19.47 -0.37
N ALA A 260 25.12 -20.36 -1.27
CA ALA A 260 26.15 -21.36 -1.01
C ALA A 260 27.51 -20.72 -0.73
N ALA A 261 27.89 -19.69 -1.49
CA ALA A 261 29.14 -18.96 -1.27
C ALA A 261 29.16 -18.25 0.09
N VAL A 262 28.08 -17.55 0.45
CA VAL A 262 27.95 -16.89 1.77
C VAL A 262 27.99 -17.93 2.89
N ALA A 263 27.26 -19.04 2.76
CA ALA A 263 27.28 -20.12 3.75
C ALA A 263 28.69 -20.71 3.95
N GLY A 264 29.44 -20.91 2.88
CA GLY A 264 30.84 -21.35 2.94
C GLY A 264 31.74 -20.37 3.70
N LEU A 265 31.63 -19.07 3.41
CA LEU A 265 32.38 -18.02 4.11
C LEU A 265 32.02 -17.93 5.59
N VAL A 266 30.73 -18.05 5.94
CA VAL A 266 30.28 -18.15 7.34
C VAL A 266 30.86 -19.38 8.02
N GLY A 267 30.89 -20.52 7.34
CA GLY A 267 31.52 -21.75 7.84
C GLY A 267 33.01 -21.57 8.17
N LEU A 268 33.75 -20.79 7.37
CA LEU A 268 35.15 -20.47 7.64
C LEU A 268 35.33 -19.63 8.92
N GLU A 269 34.48 -18.62 9.14
CA GLU A 269 34.52 -17.84 10.37
C GLU A 269 34.08 -18.68 11.60
N PHE A 270 33.13 -19.60 11.41
CA PHE A 270 32.68 -20.51 12.46
C PHE A 270 33.83 -21.37 13.03
N TYR A 271 34.71 -21.90 12.18
CA TYR A 271 35.91 -22.62 12.64
C TYR A 271 36.79 -21.77 13.57
N LYS A 272 36.92 -20.46 13.29
CA LYS A 272 37.72 -19.54 14.11
C LYS A 272 37.08 -19.34 15.48
N VAL A 273 35.75 -19.18 15.53
CA VAL A 273 34.99 -19.09 16.78
C VAL A 273 35.17 -20.35 17.63
N CYS A 274 34.99 -21.54 17.04
CA CYS A 274 35.16 -22.81 17.76
C CYS A 274 36.59 -23.05 18.26
N ALA A 275 37.60 -22.69 17.45
CA ALA A 275 39.00 -22.79 17.85
C ALA A 275 39.32 -21.83 19.00
N TYR A 276 38.72 -20.63 18.97
CA TYR A 276 38.91 -19.61 20.01
C TYR A 276 38.27 -20.01 21.34
N ALA A 277 37.05 -20.52 21.31
CA ALA A 277 36.30 -20.97 22.49
C ALA A 277 37.04 -22.03 23.35
N ASN A 278 37.96 -22.78 22.76
CA ASN A 278 38.63 -23.91 23.41
C ASN A 278 40.11 -23.67 23.76
N ARG A 279 40.78 -22.61 23.26
CA ARG A 279 42.26 -22.53 23.28
C ARG A 279 42.90 -21.18 23.55
N PHE A 280 42.17 -20.05 23.55
CA PHE A 280 42.79 -18.72 23.65
C PHE A 280 42.08 -17.84 24.67
N THR A 281 42.85 -17.09 25.45
CA THR A 281 42.37 -16.13 26.48
C THR A 281 42.27 -14.69 25.98
N SER A 282 42.77 -14.37 24.77
CA SER A 282 42.65 -13.03 24.16
C SER A 282 42.36 -13.06 22.65
N THR A 283 41.32 -12.34 22.23
CA THR A 283 40.77 -12.41 20.87
C THR A 283 41.62 -11.56 19.94
N ASN A 284 42.35 -12.20 19.02
CA ASN A 284 42.98 -11.45 17.92
C ASN A 284 41.94 -11.18 16.82
N LEU A 285 41.46 -9.93 16.78
CA LEU A 285 40.45 -9.45 15.85
C LEU A 285 40.90 -9.54 14.38
N GLU A 286 42.21 -9.43 14.11
CA GLU A 286 42.77 -9.48 12.75
C GLU A 286 42.51 -10.83 12.06
N ARG A 287 42.25 -11.89 12.85
CA ARG A 287 41.94 -13.23 12.33
C ARG A 287 40.54 -13.32 11.76
N PHE A 288 39.61 -12.51 12.23
CA PHE A 288 38.23 -12.50 11.75
C PHE A 288 38.12 -11.60 10.52
N LYS A 289 37.25 -11.98 9.58
CA LYS A 289 37.04 -11.20 8.35
C LYS A 289 35.55 -11.06 8.05
N ASN A 290 35.10 -9.81 7.95
CA ASN A 290 33.86 -9.48 7.28
C ASN A 290 34.05 -9.69 5.78
N SER A 291 33.17 -10.45 5.16
CA SER A 291 33.24 -10.77 3.74
C SER A 291 32.18 -10.00 2.96
N PHE A 292 32.59 -9.36 1.87
CA PHE A 292 31.75 -8.65 0.92
C PHE A 292 31.94 -9.28 -0.45
N MET A 293 30.85 -9.59 -1.15
CA MET A 293 30.97 -10.24 -2.45
C MET A 293 29.90 -9.78 -3.43
N ASN A 294 30.29 -9.72 -4.71
CA ASN A 294 29.38 -9.50 -5.84
C ASN A 294 29.80 -10.42 -7.00
N LEU A 295 29.08 -11.53 -7.16
CA LEU A 295 29.38 -12.56 -8.18
C LEU A 295 29.13 -12.09 -9.62
N ALA A 296 28.40 -10.98 -9.81
CA ALA A 296 28.21 -10.39 -11.15
C ALA A 296 29.47 -9.66 -11.65
N LEU A 297 30.27 -9.11 -10.73
CA LEU A 297 31.56 -8.43 -11.01
C LEU A 297 32.78 -9.29 -10.62
N PRO A 298 32.60 -10.60 -10.44
CA PRO A 298 33.44 -11.48 -9.60
C PRO A 298 34.22 -10.81 -8.44
N PHE A 299 33.60 -9.90 -7.70
CA PHE A 299 34.26 -9.14 -6.63
C PHE A 299 34.18 -9.88 -5.30
N PHE A 300 35.32 -9.93 -4.59
CA PHE A 300 35.43 -10.40 -3.21
C PHE A 300 36.30 -9.41 -2.42
N GLY A 301 35.75 -8.87 -1.34
CA GLY A 301 36.41 -7.98 -0.41
C GLY A 301 36.36 -8.53 1.00
N PHE A 302 37.46 -8.40 1.74
CA PHE A 302 37.54 -8.82 3.14
C PHE A 302 38.01 -7.65 3.98
N ALA A 303 37.30 -7.38 5.07
CA ALA A 303 37.66 -6.33 6.01
C ALA A 303 37.71 -6.90 7.43
N GLU A 304 38.56 -6.31 8.27
CA GLU A 304 38.57 -6.66 9.69
C GLU A 304 37.31 -6.13 10.38
N PRO A 305 36.73 -6.88 11.32
CA PRO A 305 35.67 -6.36 12.16
C PRO A 305 36.13 -5.13 12.94
N ILE A 306 35.19 -4.21 13.16
CA ILE A 306 35.47 -2.98 13.90
C ILE A 306 35.51 -3.30 15.40
N ARG A 307 36.46 -2.71 16.11
CA ARG A 307 36.52 -2.80 17.58
C ARG A 307 35.30 -2.15 18.20
N THR A 308 34.77 -2.76 19.25
CA THR A 308 33.64 -2.19 19.99
C THR A 308 34.02 -0.83 20.59
N PRO A 309 33.21 0.23 20.39
CA PRO A 309 33.46 1.52 21.01
C PRO A 309 33.41 1.42 22.54
N VAL A 310 34.42 2.00 23.20
CA VAL A 310 34.48 2.10 24.66
C VAL A 310 33.90 3.45 25.08
N LYS A 311 32.92 3.41 25.99
CA LYS A 311 32.34 4.59 26.63
C LYS A 311 32.88 4.72 28.05
N LYS A 312 33.01 5.95 28.55
CA LYS A 312 33.47 6.25 29.90
C LYS A 312 32.36 6.85 30.74
N PHE A 313 32.24 6.37 31.98
CA PHE A 313 31.38 6.94 33.01
C PHE A 313 32.16 7.02 34.32
N TYR A 314 32.52 8.24 34.73
CA TYR A 314 33.53 8.49 35.76
C TYR A 314 34.84 7.73 35.46
N ASP A 315 35.33 6.91 36.39
CA ASP A 315 36.54 6.10 36.27
C ASP A 315 36.29 4.71 35.67
N LYS A 316 35.06 4.42 35.24
CA LYS A 316 34.69 3.12 34.65
C LYS A 316 34.54 3.22 33.14
N GLU A 317 35.18 2.29 32.45
CA GLU A 317 35.00 2.02 31.03
C GLU A 317 33.91 0.95 30.85
N TRP A 318 33.05 1.13 29.85
CA TRP A 318 32.03 0.15 29.48
C TRP A 318 31.83 0.11 27.96
N THR A 319 31.44 -1.06 27.48
CA THR A 319 31.24 -1.39 26.06
C THR A 319 29.82 -1.94 25.85
N LEU A 320 29.47 -2.25 24.60
CA LEU A 320 28.21 -2.92 24.26
C LEU A 320 28.06 -4.30 24.94
N TRP A 321 29.17 -4.96 25.28
CA TRP A 321 29.19 -6.32 25.81
C TRP A 321 29.16 -6.38 27.34
N ASP A 322 29.35 -5.25 28.01
CA ASP A 322 29.33 -5.18 29.46
C ASP A 322 27.88 -5.12 29.98
N CYS A 323 27.58 -5.87 31.03
CA CYS A 323 26.29 -5.86 31.71
C CYS A 323 26.45 -5.61 33.21
N LEU A 324 25.41 -5.07 33.84
CA LEU A 324 25.33 -4.95 35.30
C LEU A 324 24.50 -6.11 35.83
N GLU A 325 25.17 -7.09 36.43
CA GLU A 325 24.49 -8.19 37.11
C GLU A 325 24.20 -7.80 38.57
N LEU A 326 22.93 -7.58 38.87
CA LEU A 326 22.44 -7.40 40.24
C LEU A 326 21.90 -8.73 40.73
N LYS A 327 22.55 -9.34 41.71
CA LYS A 327 21.97 -10.48 42.44
C LYS A 327 20.91 -9.92 43.39
N GLY A 328 19.65 -10.26 43.15
CA GLY A 328 18.57 -9.99 44.11
C GLY A 328 18.79 -10.77 45.40
N GLU A 329 18.36 -10.18 46.52
CA GLU A 329 18.32 -10.86 47.83
C GLU A 329 17.23 -11.94 47.90
#